data_AF-A0A965QAW6-F1
#
_entry.id   AF-A0A965QAW6-F1
#
_cell.length_a   1.000
_cell.length_b   1.000
_cell.length_c   1.000
_cell.angle_alpha   90.00
_cell.angle_beta   90.00
_cell.angle_gamma   90.00
#
_symmetry.space_group_name_H-M   'P 1'
#
loop_
_entity.id
_entity.type
_entity.pdbx_description
1 polymer ?
#
loop_
_entity_poly.entity_id
_entity_poly.type
_entity_poly.pdbx_seq_one_letter_code
_entity_poly.pdbx_strand_id
1 'polypeptide(L)'
;MRDTCTGWRAALAGGVLALFAGLPTLHAQTSTRLDLGGLLQVGGEAERYLRVLQIAGEVPLHPWSMQPFAAGEVSGLTPRGDHPWRERFSNSDSSGEKGFTWLRPDARLWFNSGFPVRDMEGPAWSGRGLNAQLQWGVTGRFWRLRYQMAPVAFVNQNVGFTVSPSLFPLSDPRWAGQIDLPQRFGTSSYGRVDLGETSLQLDLPVLLLSLSNQVQRWGPGRSYALILSPNGGGFPHLTVATPHPVSIGIGRFQLRYLAGTLGQSSFYPQSSDHPDRMATAIVGSFVPRWIDGLEIGAMKWTEMWMPKSVTWSQLSRPFVGGFNRNFGTDAANINIPGENGMASVFFRWVAPKAGAEIFGEIYREDYAGDFRTLLGKPDDLASIMLGVQYAMVKTPERLRVMRAEVVNGQLAHQERGQRGFSASEPPYLHTQVSQGHTLRGQLLGADRIVFNCHHPSACLAKSQAHPDGGVAA
;
A
#
# COMPACT_ATOMS: atom_id res chain seq x y z
N MET A 1 8.49 21.10 -34.63
CA MET A 1 7.53 22.00 -33.97
C MET A 1 7.73 21.84 -32.47
N ARG A 2 8.54 22.74 -31.91
CA ARG A 2 9.09 22.71 -30.55
C ARG A 2 8.55 23.93 -29.79
N ASP A 3 8.45 23.78 -28.47
CA ASP A 3 8.50 24.84 -27.45
C ASP A 3 7.29 25.77 -27.22
N THR A 4 6.15 25.22 -26.77
CA THR A 4 5.10 26.05 -26.12
C THR A 4 4.47 25.49 -24.82
N CYS A 5 4.89 24.32 -24.32
CA CYS A 5 4.25 23.67 -23.14
C CYS A 5 4.94 23.89 -21.78
N THR A 6 5.93 24.79 -21.67
CA THR A 6 6.66 25.06 -20.41
C THR A 6 6.03 26.14 -19.53
N GLY A 7 5.18 27.02 -20.08
CA GLY A 7 4.57 28.13 -19.33
C GLY A 7 3.47 27.72 -18.34
N TRP A 8 2.69 26.68 -18.66
CA TRP A 8 1.54 26.27 -17.85
C TRP A 8 1.92 25.56 -16.53
N ARG A 9 3.10 24.94 -16.48
CA ARG A 9 3.59 24.19 -15.31
C ARG A 9 4.08 25.10 -14.17
N ALA A 10 4.65 26.26 -14.49
CA ALA A 10 5.08 27.24 -13.50
C ALA A 10 3.90 28.06 -12.93
N ALA A 11 2.89 28.35 -13.76
CA ALA A 11 1.69 29.08 -13.35
C ALA A 11 0.85 28.30 -12.32
N LEU A 12 0.78 26.96 -12.42
CA LEU A 12 0.10 26.11 -11.44
C LEU A 12 0.82 26.06 -10.08
N ALA A 13 2.16 26.08 -10.08
CA ALA A 13 2.95 26.07 -8.84
C ALA A 13 2.84 27.39 -8.06
N GLY A 14 2.78 28.53 -8.76
CA GLY A 14 2.54 29.84 -8.15
C GLY A 14 1.09 30.07 -7.70
N GLY A 15 0.11 29.55 -8.45
CA GLY A 15 -1.31 29.70 -8.13
C GLY A 15 -1.74 29.02 -6.83
N VAL A 16 -1.17 27.85 -6.52
CA VAL A 16 -1.46 27.13 -5.27
C VAL A 16 -0.94 27.87 -4.04
N LEU A 17 0.17 28.60 -4.14
CA LEU A 17 0.73 29.42 -3.05
C LEU A 17 -0.04 30.73 -2.83
N ALA A 18 -0.53 31.38 -3.90
CA ALA A 18 -1.26 32.63 -3.81
C ALA A 18 -2.71 32.46 -3.30
N LEU A 19 -3.34 31.30 -3.51
CA LEU A 19 -4.70 30.98 -3.03
C LEU A 19 -4.82 30.91 -1.50
N PHE A 20 -3.71 30.79 -0.76
CA PHE A 20 -3.72 30.81 0.71
C PHE A 20 -3.64 32.22 1.31
N ALA A 21 -3.26 33.25 0.55
CA ALA A 21 -3.05 34.61 1.09
C ALA A 21 -4.35 35.46 1.16
N GLY A 22 -5.44 35.01 0.54
CA GLY A 22 -6.69 35.77 0.41
C GLY A 22 -7.91 35.14 1.09
N LEU A 23 -7.75 34.11 1.91
CA LEU A 23 -8.90 33.49 2.59
C LEU A 23 -9.33 34.35 3.79
N PRO A 24 -10.60 34.79 3.86
CA PRO A 24 -11.13 35.39 5.09
C PRO A 24 -10.95 34.38 6.22
N THR A 25 -10.75 34.85 7.44
CA THR A 25 -10.60 34.04 8.65
C THR A 25 -11.69 32.97 8.71
N LEU A 26 -11.35 31.76 8.25
CA LEU A 26 -12.18 30.57 8.37
C LEU A 26 -12.32 30.33 9.87
N HIS A 27 -13.49 30.66 10.41
CA HIS A 27 -13.86 30.24 11.75
C HIS A 27 -13.89 28.71 11.75
N ALA A 28 -12.79 28.11 12.20
CA ALA A 28 -12.70 26.69 12.46
C ALA A 28 -13.53 26.37 13.72
N GLN A 29 -14.84 26.14 13.54
CA GLN A 29 -15.72 25.65 14.60
C GLN A 29 -16.57 24.46 14.13
N THR A 30 -15.95 23.55 13.39
CA THR A 30 -16.43 22.17 13.28
C THR A 30 -15.37 21.25 13.87
N SER A 31 -15.79 20.25 14.65
CA SER A 31 -14.87 19.25 15.19
C SER A 31 -14.04 18.68 14.03
N THR A 32 -12.74 18.56 14.24
CA THR A 32 -11.83 18.10 13.19
C THR A 32 -12.10 16.62 12.89
N ARG A 33 -12.90 16.30 11.88
CA ARG A 33 -13.03 14.92 11.37
C ARG A 33 -11.66 14.32 11.03
N LEU A 34 -11.54 13.00 11.19
CA LEU A 34 -10.35 12.19 10.89
C LEU A 34 -10.30 11.65 9.46
N ASP A 35 -11.39 11.82 8.71
CA ASP A 35 -11.56 11.36 7.34
C ASP A 35 -11.82 12.52 6.38
N LEU A 36 -11.89 12.20 5.09
CA LEU A 36 -12.31 13.16 4.06
C LEU A 36 -13.84 13.35 4.00
N GLY A 37 -14.63 12.69 4.86
CA GLY A 37 -16.10 12.63 4.73
C GLY A 37 -16.62 11.71 3.61
N GLY A 38 -15.76 10.84 3.07
CA GLY A 38 -16.07 9.84 2.04
C GLY A 38 -15.72 8.41 2.46
N LEU A 39 -15.25 7.59 1.52
CA LEU A 39 -14.77 6.23 1.78
C LEU A 39 -13.57 6.25 2.73
N LEU A 40 -13.49 5.24 3.59
CA LEU A 40 -12.40 5.08 4.55
C LEU A 40 -11.09 4.82 3.80
N GLN A 41 -10.16 5.78 3.89
CA GLN A 41 -8.87 5.71 3.19
C GLN A 41 -7.93 4.69 3.82
N VAL A 42 -7.26 3.91 2.96
CA VAL A 42 -6.20 2.99 3.38
C VAL A 42 -5.01 3.77 3.89
N GLY A 43 -4.54 3.44 5.09
CA GLY A 43 -3.46 4.16 5.75
C GLY A 43 -3.90 5.48 6.42
N GLY A 44 -5.15 5.92 6.23
CA GLY A 44 -5.68 7.15 6.81
C GLY A 44 -5.75 7.13 8.35
N GLU A 45 -5.80 8.31 8.97
CA GLU A 45 -5.85 8.45 10.44
C GLU A 45 -7.09 7.78 11.03
N ALA A 46 -8.25 7.95 10.38
CA ALA A 46 -9.51 7.30 10.78
C ALA A 46 -9.39 5.76 10.77
N GLU A 47 -8.88 5.15 9.70
CA GLU A 47 -8.73 3.70 9.58
C GLU A 47 -7.78 3.15 10.64
N ARG A 48 -6.61 3.80 10.79
CA ARG A 48 -5.60 3.44 11.78
C ARG A 48 -6.13 3.48 13.20
N TYR A 49 -6.99 4.43 13.51
CA TYR A 49 -7.59 4.60 14.83
C TYR A 49 -8.75 3.62 15.07
N LEU A 50 -9.60 3.37 14.07
CA LEU A 50 -10.65 2.34 14.17
C LEU A 50 -10.05 0.95 14.47
N ARG A 51 -8.89 0.61 13.87
CA ARG A 51 -8.17 -0.62 14.23
C ARG A 51 -7.77 -0.64 15.70
N VAL A 52 -7.27 0.48 16.24
CA VAL A 52 -6.93 0.59 17.66
C VAL A 52 -8.18 0.40 18.53
N LEU A 53 -9.30 1.02 18.15
CA LEU A 53 -10.56 0.87 18.87
C LEU A 53 -11.10 -0.56 18.85
N GLN A 54 -10.90 -1.30 17.75
CA GLN A 54 -11.25 -2.72 17.70
C GLN A 54 -10.43 -3.55 18.69
N ILE A 55 -9.14 -3.25 18.80
CA ILE A 55 -8.25 -3.86 19.82
C ILE A 55 -8.69 -3.45 21.22
N ALA A 56 -9.14 -2.21 21.40
CA ALA A 56 -9.64 -1.72 22.67
C ALA A 56 -10.98 -2.36 23.09
N GLY A 57 -11.74 -2.91 22.14
CA GLY A 57 -13.09 -3.47 22.35
C GLY A 57 -14.24 -2.50 22.05
N GLU A 58 -13.92 -1.31 21.54
CA GLU A 58 -14.90 -0.27 21.23
C GLU A 58 -15.50 -0.42 19.83
N VAL A 59 -14.82 -1.13 18.92
CA VAL A 59 -15.31 -1.43 17.56
C VAL A 59 -15.53 -2.94 17.43
N PRO A 60 -16.62 -3.39 16.78
CA PRO A 60 -16.87 -4.82 16.56
C PRO A 60 -15.72 -5.55 15.87
N LEU A 61 -15.57 -6.84 16.18
CA LEU A 61 -14.60 -7.70 15.51
C LEU A 61 -14.95 -7.85 14.02
N HIS A 62 -13.99 -7.50 13.17
CA HIS A 62 -14.06 -7.50 11.72
C HIS A 62 -12.66 -7.84 11.17
N PRO A 63 -12.54 -8.68 10.12
CA PRO A 63 -11.26 -8.90 9.45
C PRO A 63 -10.68 -7.58 8.92
N TRP A 64 -9.37 -7.40 8.99
CA TRP A 64 -8.74 -6.09 8.71
C TRP A 64 -7.65 -6.16 7.63
N SER A 65 -7.31 -7.35 7.15
CA SER A 65 -6.15 -7.58 6.26
C SER A 65 -6.47 -7.37 4.79
N MET A 66 -7.67 -6.89 4.43
CA MET A 66 -8.08 -6.62 3.05
C MET A 66 -8.66 -5.22 2.92
N GLN A 67 -7.82 -4.29 2.48
CA GLN A 67 -8.15 -2.87 2.39
C GLN A 67 -8.03 -2.38 0.94
N PRO A 68 -8.87 -1.42 0.49
CA PRO A 68 -9.85 -0.65 1.26
C PRO A 68 -11.08 -1.46 1.66
N PHE A 69 -11.80 -1.00 2.69
CA PHE A 69 -13.07 -1.59 3.10
C PHE A 69 -14.20 -1.19 2.15
N ALA A 70 -15.11 -2.11 1.85
CA ALA A 70 -16.34 -1.78 1.14
C ALA A 70 -17.21 -0.86 2.01
N ALA A 71 -18.02 -0.01 1.38
CA ALA A 71 -18.80 0.99 2.10
C ALA A 71 -19.72 0.40 3.19
N GLY A 72 -20.35 -0.75 2.94
CA GLY A 72 -21.18 -1.41 3.95
C GLY A 72 -20.38 -2.07 5.08
N GLU A 73 -19.09 -2.39 4.88
CA GLU A 73 -18.23 -2.84 5.98
C GLU A 73 -17.96 -1.68 6.95
N VAL A 74 -17.71 -0.49 6.41
CA VAL A 74 -17.43 0.72 7.20
C VAL A 74 -18.57 1.05 8.16
N SER A 75 -19.83 0.88 7.74
CA SER A 75 -21.00 1.04 8.63
C SER A 75 -20.94 0.12 9.85
N GLY A 76 -20.41 -1.10 9.68
CA GLY A 76 -20.21 -2.08 10.76
C GLY A 76 -19.03 -1.75 11.70
N LEU A 77 -18.16 -0.81 11.32
CA LEU A 77 -16.99 -0.38 12.10
C LEU A 77 -17.29 0.79 13.05
N THR A 78 -18.57 1.11 13.28
CA THR A 78 -18.98 2.21 14.16
C THR A 78 -18.56 1.94 15.62
N PRO A 79 -17.81 2.85 16.27
CA PRO A 79 -17.46 2.74 17.68
C PRO A 79 -18.70 2.72 18.59
N ARG A 80 -18.70 1.88 19.64
CA ARG A 80 -19.85 1.66 20.54
C ARG A 80 -19.76 2.40 21.87
N GLY A 81 -18.56 2.70 22.36
CA GLY A 81 -18.35 3.38 23.64
C GLY A 81 -17.63 4.71 23.51
N ASP A 82 -17.32 5.29 24.67
CA ASP A 82 -16.59 6.55 24.74
C ASP A 82 -15.12 6.35 24.39
N HIS A 83 -14.58 7.31 23.64
CA HIS A 83 -13.17 7.30 23.26
C HIS A 83 -12.68 8.73 22.97
N PRO A 84 -11.35 8.98 23.04
CA PRO A 84 -10.80 10.34 22.99
C PRO A 84 -11.21 11.15 21.77
N TRP A 85 -11.38 10.48 20.62
CA TRP A 85 -11.73 11.14 19.36
C TRP A 85 -13.21 11.02 19.00
N ARG A 86 -14.12 10.78 19.96
CA ARG A 86 -15.56 10.58 19.69
C ARG A 86 -16.15 11.74 18.89
N GLU A 87 -15.81 12.97 19.24
CA GLU A 87 -16.28 14.18 18.51
C GLU A 87 -15.71 14.31 17.09
N ARG A 88 -14.58 13.64 16.81
CA ARG A 88 -13.93 13.61 15.48
C ARG A 88 -14.50 12.49 14.59
N PHE A 89 -15.14 11.48 15.18
CA PHE A 89 -15.96 10.51 14.46
C PHE A 89 -17.38 11.06 14.37
N SER A 90 -17.72 11.68 13.25
CA SER A 90 -19.10 12.12 13.08
C SER A 90 -20.01 10.90 12.87
N ASN A 91 -21.14 10.87 13.56
CA ASN A 91 -22.25 9.94 13.32
C ASN A 91 -23.01 10.22 12.00
N SER A 92 -22.55 11.12 11.13
CA SER A 92 -23.23 11.37 9.86
C SER A 92 -22.70 10.41 8.81
N ASP A 93 -23.46 9.34 8.58
CA ASP A 93 -23.57 8.70 7.28
C ASP A 93 -23.82 9.77 6.20
N SER A 94 -22.76 10.35 5.62
CA SER A 94 -22.86 11.02 4.30
C SER A 94 -23.18 10.00 3.20
N SER A 95 -23.23 8.71 3.56
CA SER A 95 -23.66 7.59 2.73
C SER A 95 -25.20 7.53 2.54
N GLY A 96 -25.97 8.28 3.34
CA GLY A 96 -27.43 8.28 3.37
C GLY A 96 -28.12 9.30 2.46
N GLU A 97 -27.47 10.43 2.14
CA GLU A 97 -28.12 11.46 1.32
C GLU A 97 -28.09 11.07 -0.16
N LYS A 98 -29.26 11.09 -0.81
CA LYS A 98 -29.34 11.02 -2.28
C LYS A 98 -28.66 12.27 -2.84
N GLY A 99 -27.47 12.13 -3.42
CA GLY A 99 -26.76 13.27 -4.00
C GLY A 99 -25.24 13.15 -4.00
N PHE A 100 -24.58 14.30 -3.98
CA PHE A 100 -23.13 14.44 -3.85
C PHE A 100 -22.81 15.27 -2.61
N THR A 101 -21.67 14.98 -2.00
CA THR A 101 -21.10 15.70 -0.86
C THR A 101 -19.67 16.07 -1.20
N TRP A 102 -19.26 17.28 -0.85
CA TRP A 102 -17.86 17.67 -0.94
C TRP A 102 -17.03 16.90 0.07
N LEU A 103 -15.91 16.33 -0.39
CA LEU A 103 -14.89 15.82 0.50
C LEU A 103 -14.24 16.99 1.22
N ARG A 104 -13.91 16.78 2.49
CA ARG A 104 -13.07 17.73 3.22
C ARG A 104 -11.69 17.76 2.57
N PRO A 105 -11.18 18.94 2.17
CA PRO A 105 -9.84 19.02 1.62
C PRO A 105 -8.79 18.72 2.70
N ASP A 106 -7.75 17.99 2.32
CA ASP A 106 -6.57 17.70 3.13
C ASP A 106 -5.36 18.35 2.48
N ALA A 107 -4.59 19.11 3.26
CA ALA A 107 -3.37 19.76 2.80
C ALA A 107 -2.23 19.42 3.75
N ARG A 108 -1.12 18.92 3.20
CA ARG A 108 0.07 18.52 3.96
C ARG A 108 1.29 19.28 3.44
N LEU A 109 2.05 19.83 4.38
CA LEU A 109 3.33 20.48 4.12
C LEU A 109 4.39 19.84 5.00
N TRP A 110 5.54 19.49 4.43
CA TRP A 110 6.66 18.98 5.19
C TRP A 110 7.99 19.35 4.55
N PHE A 111 9.03 19.38 5.36
CA PHE A 111 10.38 19.76 4.94
C PHE A 111 11.37 18.68 5.32
N ASN A 112 12.12 18.19 4.33
CA ASN A 112 13.21 17.23 4.54
C ASN A 112 14.55 17.94 4.34
N SER A 113 15.33 18.08 5.40
CA SER A 113 16.60 18.83 5.37
C SER A 113 17.75 18.07 4.68
N GLY A 114 17.80 16.75 4.86
CA GLY A 114 18.93 15.90 4.44
C GLY A 114 18.66 15.04 3.21
N PHE A 115 17.70 14.12 3.31
CA PHE A 115 17.45 13.07 2.31
C PHE A 115 15.96 12.80 2.13
N PRO A 116 15.56 12.17 1.00
CA PRO A 116 14.18 11.75 0.80
C PRO A 116 13.71 10.72 1.83
N VAL A 117 12.45 10.82 2.24
CA VAL A 117 11.79 9.85 3.13
C VAL A 117 10.83 9.02 2.28
N ARG A 118 10.88 7.69 2.41
CA ARG A 118 10.01 6.76 1.64
C ARG A 118 8.83 6.20 2.43
N ASP A 119 8.79 6.44 3.74
CA ASP A 119 7.75 5.97 4.66
C ASP A 119 6.45 6.81 4.58
N MET A 120 6.25 7.57 3.50
CA MET A 120 5.02 8.31 3.28
C MET A 120 4.05 7.48 2.43
N GLU A 121 2.89 7.19 3.01
CA GLU A 121 1.81 6.50 2.32
C GLU A 121 1.18 7.41 1.25
N GLY A 122 0.84 6.83 0.10
CA GLY A 122 0.23 7.52 -1.02
C GLY A 122 1.20 7.83 -2.19
N PRO A 123 0.72 8.58 -3.19
CA PRO A 123 1.47 8.79 -4.44
C PRO A 123 2.56 9.87 -4.34
N ALA A 124 2.59 10.67 -3.26
CA ALA A 124 3.44 11.85 -3.15
C ALA A 124 4.89 11.48 -2.81
N TRP A 125 5.82 11.90 -3.68
CA TRP A 125 7.25 11.78 -3.41
C TRP A 125 7.70 12.78 -2.33
N SER A 126 8.37 12.27 -1.30
CA SER A 126 8.91 13.06 -0.20
C SER A 126 10.41 13.27 -0.37
N GLY A 127 10.79 14.18 -1.28
CA GLY A 127 12.19 14.53 -1.58
C GLY A 127 12.82 15.50 -0.58
N ARG A 128 14.13 15.76 -0.71
CA ARG A 128 14.81 16.85 0.04
C ARG A 128 14.23 18.22 -0.34
N GLY A 129 14.10 19.11 0.64
CA GLY A 129 13.52 20.44 0.49
C GLY A 129 12.05 20.50 0.93
N LEU A 130 11.35 21.52 0.46
CA LEU A 130 9.91 21.71 0.73
C LEU A 130 9.06 20.74 -0.10
N ASN A 131 8.07 20.15 0.54
CA ASN A 131 7.08 19.27 -0.06
C ASN A 131 5.68 19.75 0.28
N ALA A 132 4.77 19.63 -0.68
CA ALA A 132 3.36 19.95 -0.50
C ALA A 132 2.47 18.92 -1.18
N GLN A 133 1.37 18.58 -0.53
CA GLN A 133 0.32 17.71 -1.06
C GLN A 133 -1.05 18.33 -0.74
N LEU A 134 -1.96 18.24 -1.70
CA LEU A 134 -3.36 18.64 -1.57
C LEU A 134 -4.24 17.51 -2.09
N GLN A 135 -5.25 17.13 -1.31
CA GLN A 135 -6.31 16.22 -1.70
C GLN A 135 -7.65 16.90 -1.50
N TRP A 136 -8.55 16.72 -2.45
CA TRP A 136 -9.89 17.31 -2.44
C TRP A 136 -10.82 16.47 -3.30
N GLY A 137 -12.11 16.76 -3.29
CA GLY A 137 -13.02 16.22 -4.29
C GLY A 137 -14.46 16.08 -3.81
N VAL A 138 -15.15 15.09 -4.36
CA VAL A 138 -16.58 14.84 -4.09
C VAL A 138 -16.83 13.34 -3.96
N THR A 139 -17.84 12.99 -3.19
CA THR A 139 -18.35 11.63 -3.06
C THR A 139 -19.86 11.65 -3.19
N GLY A 140 -20.45 10.53 -3.58
CA GLY A 140 -21.89 10.43 -3.64
C GLY A 140 -22.37 9.01 -3.88
N ARG A 141 -23.68 8.86 -3.76
CA ARG A 141 -24.36 7.59 -4.01
C ARG A 141 -25.64 7.82 -4.79
N PHE A 142 -25.81 7.04 -5.83
CA PHE A 142 -27.04 6.92 -6.57
C PHE A 142 -27.42 5.45 -6.65
N TRP A 143 -28.53 5.06 -6.00
CA TRP A 143 -28.93 3.65 -5.89
C TRP A 143 -27.82 2.79 -5.23
N ARG A 144 -27.36 1.74 -5.91
CA ARG A 144 -26.26 0.83 -5.57
C ARG A 144 -24.93 1.30 -6.15
N LEU A 145 -24.93 2.36 -6.95
CA LEU A 145 -23.72 2.96 -7.51
C LEU A 145 -23.19 4.01 -6.54
N ARG A 146 -21.96 3.82 -6.09
CA ARG A 146 -21.21 4.82 -5.32
C ARG A 146 -20.07 5.34 -6.17
N TYR A 147 -19.79 6.62 -6.06
CA TYR A 147 -18.64 7.21 -6.69
C TYR A 147 -17.92 8.10 -5.69
N GLN A 148 -16.60 8.13 -5.81
CA GLN A 148 -15.74 9.05 -5.12
C GLN A 148 -14.73 9.57 -6.13
N MET A 149 -14.60 10.88 -6.24
CA MET A 149 -13.52 11.53 -6.98
C MET A 149 -12.67 12.25 -5.97
N ALA A 150 -11.45 11.78 -5.74
CA ALA A 150 -10.58 12.27 -4.68
C ALA A 150 -9.11 12.41 -5.17
N PRO A 151 -8.86 13.24 -6.20
CA PRO A 151 -7.52 13.43 -6.75
C PRO A 151 -6.55 13.99 -5.73
N VAL A 152 -5.27 13.69 -5.93
CA VAL A 152 -4.17 14.18 -5.11
C VAL A 152 -3.19 14.92 -6.00
N ALA A 153 -2.95 16.19 -5.75
CA ALA A 153 -1.85 16.93 -6.36
C ALA A 153 -0.70 17.05 -5.35
N PHE A 154 0.52 16.83 -5.80
CA PHE A 154 1.70 17.08 -4.98
C PHE A 154 2.82 17.74 -5.77
N VAL A 155 3.66 18.46 -5.04
CA VAL A 155 4.89 19.07 -5.54
C VAL A 155 5.99 18.91 -4.50
N ASN A 156 7.19 18.66 -5.00
CA ASN A 156 8.41 18.55 -4.24
C ASN A 156 9.46 19.45 -4.89
N GLN A 157 10.09 20.30 -4.08
CA GLN A 157 11.20 21.14 -4.51
C GLN A 157 12.37 20.30 -5.08
N ASN A 158 12.51 19.07 -4.58
CA ASN A 158 13.44 18.07 -5.06
C ASN A 158 14.89 18.57 -5.05
N VAL A 159 15.32 19.19 -3.95
CA VAL A 159 16.67 19.75 -3.81
C VAL A 159 17.71 18.64 -3.95
N GLY A 160 18.84 18.93 -4.61
CA GLY A 160 19.93 17.98 -4.76
C GLY A 160 20.51 17.52 -3.43
N PHE A 161 20.91 16.24 -3.36
CA PHE A 161 21.57 15.64 -2.21
C PHE A 161 22.59 14.62 -2.70
N THR A 162 23.49 14.20 -1.82
CA THR A 162 24.50 13.18 -2.15
C THR A 162 23.80 11.86 -2.43
N VAL A 163 23.84 11.43 -3.68
CA VAL A 163 23.34 10.11 -4.12
C VAL A 163 24.48 9.12 -4.17
N SER A 164 24.17 7.84 -3.98
CA SER A 164 25.14 6.76 -4.19
C SER A 164 25.43 6.60 -5.68
N PRO A 165 26.68 6.31 -6.08
CA PRO A 165 27.01 5.98 -7.46
C PRO A 165 26.14 4.82 -7.98
N SER A 166 25.68 4.94 -9.22
CA SER A 166 24.77 3.98 -9.87
C SER A 166 25.12 3.88 -11.35
N LEU A 167 24.82 2.74 -11.99
CA LEU A 167 25.12 2.50 -13.41
C LEU A 167 24.47 3.56 -14.32
N PHE A 168 23.25 3.98 -13.98
CA PHE A 168 22.55 5.09 -14.64
C PHE A 168 22.35 6.26 -13.67
N PRO A 169 22.45 7.53 -14.10
CA PRO A 169 22.30 8.67 -13.20
C PRO A 169 21.01 8.65 -12.38
N LEU A 170 21.11 8.87 -11.07
CA LEU A 170 19.99 8.92 -10.10
C LEU A 170 19.16 7.64 -9.96
N SER A 171 19.49 6.56 -10.68
CA SER A 171 18.85 5.25 -10.53
C SER A 171 19.22 4.57 -9.20
N ASP A 172 18.56 3.46 -8.87
CA ASP A 172 18.94 2.66 -7.70
C ASP A 172 20.43 2.26 -7.78
N PRO A 173 21.22 2.43 -6.72
CA PRO A 173 22.66 2.19 -6.77
C PRO A 173 23.04 0.71 -6.83
N ARG A 174 22.15 -0.20 -6.44
CA ARG A 174 22.40 -1.64 -6.41
C ARG A 174 21.78 -2.35 -7.61
N TRP A 175 20.57 -1.93 -7.98
CA TRP A 175 19.72 -2.62 -8.96
C TRP A 175 19.33 -1.69 -10.12
N ALA A 176 20.30 -0.90 -10.59
CA ALA A 176 20.13 0.04 -11.68
C ALA A 176 19.62 -0.66 -12.95
N GLY A 177 18.41 -0.34 -13.40
CA GLY A 177 17.77 -1.01 -14.54
C GLY A 177 17.22 -2.41 -14.26
N GLN A 178 17.12 -2.79 -12.99
CA GLN A 178 16.42 -3.99 -12.50
C GLN A 178 15.33 -3.66 -11.49
N ILE A 179 15.17 -2.37 -11.16
CA ILE A 179 14.01 -1.84 -10.43
C ILE A 179 13.74 -0.39 -10.82
N ASP A 180 12.46 -0.03 -10.96
CA ASP A 180 12.01 1.35 -11.10
C ASP A 180 11.87 2.00 -9.72
N LEU A 181 13.03 2.30 -9.12
CA LEU A 181 13.13 2.92 -7.80
C LEU A 181 14.26 3.96 -7.77
N PRO A 182 14.13 5.09 -8.49
CA PRO A 182 15.16 6.10 -8.54
C PRO A 182 15.48 6.65 -7.14
N GLN A 183 16.75 6.95 -6.87
CA GLN A 183 17.17 7.66 -5.66
C GLN A 183 16.54 9.07 -5.61
N ARG A 184 16.36 9.69 -6.77
CA ARG A 184 15.78 11.03 -6.94
C ARG A 184 15.07 11.14 -8.29
N PHE A 185 13.91 11.80 -8.30
CA PHE A 185 13.11 12.04 -9.51
C PHE A 185 13.66 13.21 -10.33
N GLY A 186 14.81 13.01 -10.99
CA GLY A 186 15.47 14.03 -11.82
C GLY A 186 16.14 15.15 -11.02
N THR A 187 16.56 16.21 -11.71
CA THR A 187 17.29 17.35 -11.13
C THR A 187 16.42 18.58 -10.84
N SER A 188 15.22 18.63 -11.40
CA SER A 188 14.26 19.73 -11.26
C SER A 188 13.21 19.43 -10.20
N SER A 189 12.39 20.42 -9.85
CA SER A 189 11.19 20.20 -9.03
C SER A 189 10.32 19.10 -9.63
N TYR A 190 9.78 18.23 -8.79
CA TYR A 190 8.96 17.09 -9.20
C TYR A 190 7.55 17.24 -8.66
N GLY A 191 6.54 16.91 -9.46
CA GLY A 191 5.15 16.98 -9.03
C GLY A 191 4.22 16.26 -10.01
N ARG A 192 3.07 15.81 -9.50
CA ARG A 192 2.07 15.06 -10.28
C ARG A 192 0.69 15.31 -9.70
N VAL A 193 -0.32 15.22 -10.57
CA VAL A 193 -1.72 15.01 -10.17
C VAL A 193 -2.04 13.53 -10.35
N ASP A 194 -2.40 12.88 -9.26
CA ASP A 194 -2.82 11.49 -9.21
C ASP A 194 -4.34 11.40 -9.06
N LEU A 195 -4.94 10.32 -9.56
CA LEU A 195 -6.38 10.08 -9.37
C LEU A 195 -6.69 9.81 -7.88
N GLY A 196 -5.70 9.48 -7.07
CA GLY A 196 -5.85 9.34 -5.62
C GLY A 196 -6.92 8.31 -5.27
N GLU A 197 -7.77 8.63 -4.30
CA GLU A 197 -8.83 7.74 -3.82
C GLU A 197 -10.09 7.75 -4.69
N THR A 198 -9.93 7.98 -6.00
CA THR A 198 -11.03 7.98 -6.96
C THR A 198 -11.51 6.56 -7.22
N SER A 199 -12.82 6.33 -7.12
CA SER A 199 -13.45 5.04 -7.38
C SER A 199 -14.89 5.18 -7.86
N LEU A 200 -15.33 4.18 -8.61
CA LEU A 200 -16.72 3.91 -8.96
C LEU A 200 -17.02 2.48 -8.51
N GLN A 201 -18.03 2.30 -7.68
CA GLN A 201 -18.37 1.01 -7.04
C GLN A 201 -19.85 0.69 -7.25
N LEU A 202 -20.15 -0.55 -7.59
CA LEU A 202 -21.51 -1.10 -7.65
C LEU A 202 -21.66 -2.13 -6.53
N ASP A 203 -22.43 -1.78 -5.50
CA ASP A 203 -22.69 -2.61 -4.33
C ASP A 203 -23.91 -3.51 -4.55
N LEU A 204 -23.70 -4.77 -4.90
CA LEU A 204 -24.74 -5.80 -4.92
C LEU A 204 -24.72 -6.60 -3.60
N PRO A 205 -25.82 -7.28 -3.23
CA PRO A 205 -25.92 -7.96 -1.93
C PRO A 205 -24.82 -8.97 -1.63
N VAL A 206 -24.28 -9.63 -2.66
CA VAL A 206 -23.25 -10.69 -2.53
C VAL A 206 -21.98 -10.38 -3.32
N LEU A 207 -21.98 -9.30 -4.10
CA LEU A 207 -20.93 -8.98 -5.06
C LEU A 207 -20.67 -7.47 -5.09
N LEU A 208 -19.42 -7.09 -5.03
CA LEU A 208 -18.94 -5.73 -5.23
C LEU A 208 -18.12 -5.69 -6.51
N LEU A 209 -18.49 -4.80 -7.43
CA LEU A 209 -17.75 -4.50 -8.64
C LEU A 209 -17.22 -3.08 -8.56
N SER A 210 -15.95 -2.84 -8.87
CA SER A 210 -15.40 -1.48 -8.81
C SER A 210 -14.37 -1.20 -9.89
N LEU A 211 -14.40 0.02 -10.44
CA LEU A 211 -13.31 0.64 -11.19
C LEU A 211 -12.68 1.70 -10.29
N SER A 212 -11.38 1.60 -10.02
CA SER A 212 -10.77 2.36 -8.93
C SER A 212 -9.31 2.69 -9.17
N ASN A 213 -8.85 3.78 -8.57
CA ASN A 213 -7.45 4.11 -8.36
C ASN A 213 -7.09 4.12 -6.86
N GLN A 214 -7.95 3.60 -6.00
CA GLN A 214 -7.73 3.60 -4.55
C GLN A 214 -6.48 2.82 -4.16
N VAL A 215 -5.78 3.33 -3.16
CA VAL A 215 -4.66 2.65 -2.52
C VAL A 215 -5.12 1.29 -1.97
N GLN A 216 -4.28 0.26 -2.09
CA GLN A 216 -4.56 -1.07 -1.56
C GLN A 216 -3.60 -1.38 -0.39
N ARG A 217 -4.09 -2.12 0.60
CA ARG A 217 -3.23 -2.81 1.58
C ARG A 217 -3.78 -4.20 1.81
N TRP A 218 -2.99 -5.21 1.47
CA TRP A 218 -3.34 -6.61 1.70
C TRP A 218 -2.32 -7.23 2.65
N GLY A 219 -2.81 -7.92 3.67
CA GLY A 219 -2.02 -8.39 4.81
C GLY A 219 -2.24 -7.53 6.08
N PRO A 220 -1.90 -8.07 7.25
CA PRO A 220 -2.19 -7.43 8.54
C PRO A 220 -1.10 -6.41 8.96
N GLY A 221 0.02 -6.37 8.25
CA GLY A 221 1.14 -5.45 8.49
C GLY A 221 0.68 -4.00 8.50
N ARG A 222 1.12 -3.22 9.49
CA ARG A 222 0.76 -1.80 9.58
C ARG A 222 1.79 -0.95 8.87
N SER A 223 3.04 -1.16 9.22
CA SER A 223 4.18 -0.50 8.59
C SER A 223 4.72 -1.29 7.41
N TYR A 224 4.71 -2.62 7.50
CA TYR A 224 5.35 -3.51 6.53
C TYR A 224 4.37 -4.55 5.97
N ALA A 225 3.37 -4.08 5.23
CA ALA A 225 2.56 -4.98 4.39
C ALA A 225 3.41 -5.46 3.19
N LEU A 226 3.54 -6.78 3.02
CA LEU A 226 4.63 -7.33 2.21
C LEU A 226 4.37 -7.37 0.71
N ILE A 227 3.15 -7.55 0.22
CA ILE A 227 2.86 -7.45 -1.23
C ILE A 227 2.27 -6.09 -1.56
N LEU A 228 1.08 -5.78 -1.04
CA LEU A 228 0.44 -4.49 -1.27
C LEU A 228 0.43 -3.67 0.00
N SER A 229 1.14 -2.56 -0.06
CA SER A 229 1.17 -1.54 0.97
C SER A 229 0.65 -0.21 0.41
N PRO A 230 0.35 0.77 1.27
CA PRO A 230 -0.04 2.09 0.80
C PRO A 230 1.07 2.90 0.12
N ASN A 231 2.29 2.35 0.01
CA ASN A 231 3.41 3.01 -0.64
C ASN A 231 3.15 3.17 -2.15
N GLY A 232 3.64 4.27 -2.73
CA GLY A 232 3.53 4.53 -4.17
C GLY A 232 2.16 5.00 -4.67
N GLY A 233 1.13 4.92 -3.84
CA GLY A 233 -0.24 5.32 -4.15
C GLY A 233 -1.05 4.20 -4.80
N GLY A 234 -2.26 4.53 -5.24
CA GLY A 234 -3.08 3.59 -5.97
C GLY A 234 -2.85 3.66 -7.47
N PHE A 235 -3.44 2.70 -8.18
CA PHE A 235 -3.29 2.52 -9.62
C PHE A 235 -4.63 2.12 -10.24
N PRO A 236 -4.89 2.40 -11.54
CA PRO A 236 -6.15 2.05 -12.16
C PRO A 236 -6.38 0.53 -12.16
N HIS A 237 -7.49 0.08 -11.60
CA HIS A 237 -7.84 -1.34 -11.50
C HIS A 237 -9.35 -1.59 -11.47
N LEU A 238 -9.73 -2.79 -11.91
CA LEU A 238 -11.02 -3.42 -11.70
C LEU A 238 -10.94 -4.31 -10.45
N THR A 239 -11.97 -4.28 -9.61
CA THR A 239 -12.14 -5.17 -8.47
C THR A 239 -13.43 -5.95 -8.56
N VAL A 240 -13.37 -7.24 -8.24
CA VAL A 240 -14.52 -8.11 -7.97
C VAL A 240 -14.35 -8.68 -6.57
N ALA A 241 -15.28 -8.41 -5.65
CA ALA A 241 -15.13 -8.82 -4.26
C ALA A 241 -16.45 -9.24 -3.62
N THR A 242 -16.37 -9.95 -2.51
CA THR A 242 -17.50 -10.06 -1.57
C THR A 242 -17.59 -8.74 -0.78
N PRO A 243 -18.77 -8.10 -0.69
CA PRO A 243 -18.90 -6.81 -0.02
C PRO A 243 -18.63 -6.93 1.49
N HIS A 244 -19.02 -8.04 2.13
CA HIS A 244 -18.81 -8.33 3.54
C HIS A 244 -18.38 -9.80 3.72
N PRO A 245 -17.81 -10.19 4.87
CA PRO A 245 -17.54 -11.59 5.16
C PRO A 245 -18.80 -12.47 5.12
N VAL A 246 -18.80 -13.46 4.24
CA VAL A 246 -19.91 -14.39 3.98
C VAL A 246 -19.81 -15.60 4.91
N SER A 247 -20.91 -15.97 5.57
CA SER A 247 -20.94 -17.17 6.41
C SER A 247 -20.95 -18.45 5.58
N ILE A 248 -20.04 -19.38 5.87
CA ILE A 248 -19.92 -20.69 5.20
C ILE A 248 -20.07 -21.86 6.19
N GLY A 249 -20.78 -21.66 7.30
CA GLY A 249 -21.06 -22.69 8.32
C GLY A 249 -19.93 -22.93 9.32
N ILE A 250 -18.69 -23.04 8.85
CA ILE A 250 -17.47 -23.21 9.69
C ILE A 250 -16.82 -21.89 10.11
N GLY A 251 -17.24 -20.77 9.52
CA GLY A 251 -16.69 -19.45 9.79
C GLY A 251 -17.22 -18.45 8.77
N ARG A 252 -16.56 -17.30 8.69
CA ARG A 252 -16.84 -16.28 7.67
C ARG A 252 -15.67 -16.19 6.70
N PHE A 253 -15.98 -16.10 5.42
CA PHE A 253 -14.99 -16.00 4.35
C PHE A 253 -15.21 -14.72 3.55
N GLN A 254 -14.12 -14.08 3.14
CA GLN A 254 -14.17 -12.87 2.32
C GLN A 254 -13.10 -12.97 1.23
N LEU A 255 -13.46 -12.59 0.00
CA LEU A 255 -12.64 -12.74 -1.20
C LEU A 255 -12.59 -11.44 -1.98
N ARG A 256 -11.43 -11.14 -2.56
CA ARG A 256 -11.23 -10.03 -3.48
C ARG A 256 -10.30 -10.44 -4.61
N TYR A 257 -10.75 -10.20 -5.84
CA TYR A 257 -9.96 -10.28 -7.05
C TYR A 257 -9.73 -8.87 -7.61
N LEU A 258 -8.54 -8.64 -8.16
CA LEU A 258 -8.11 -7.37 -8.72
C LEU A 258 -7.43 -7.61 -10.08
N ALA A 259 -7.70 -6.74 -11.05
CA ALA A 259 -6.93 -6.63 -12.29
C ALA A 259 -6.66 -5.15 -12.61
N GLY A 260 -5.42 -4.74 -12.82
CA GLY A 260 -5.07 -3.34 -13.02
C GLY A 260 -3.80 -3.10 -13.82
N THR A 261 -3.48 -1.82 -13.97
CA THR A 261 -2.34 -1.34 -14.76
C THR A 261 -1.35 -0.60 -13.87
N LEU A 262 -0.10 -1.04 -13.88
CA LEU A 262 1.00 -0.38 -13.17
C LEU A 262 1.84 0.42 -14.17
N GLY A 263 2.00 1.71 -13.92
CA GLY A 263 2.80 2.58 -14.80
C GLY A 263 4.27 2.65 -14.36
N GLN A 264 5.18 2.74 -15.33
CA GLN A 264 6.60 3.03 -15.11
C GLN A 264 6.85 4.53 -14.89
N SER A 265 7.90 4.87 -14.16
CA SER A 265 8.38 6.25 -14.03
C SER A 265 9.12 6.73 -15.28
N SER A 266 9.09 8.04 -15.53
CA SER A 266 9.92 8.67 -16.56
C SER A 266 11.42 8.67 -16.22
N PHE A 267 11.81 8.15 -15.06
CA PHE A 267 13.18 8.13 -14.55
C PHE A 267 13.78 6.71 -14.56
N TYR A 268 13.00 5.72 -15.01
CA TYR A 268 13.52 4.39 -15.22
C TYR A 268 14.51 4.39 -16.41
N PRO A 269 15.74 3.89 -16.24
CA PRO A 269 16.78 4.05 -17.25
C PRO A 269 16.61 3.17 -18.49
N GLN A 270 15.80 2.12 -18.42
CA GLN A 270 15.52 1.29 -19.59
C GLN A 270 14.22 1.76 -20.27
N SER A 271 14.30 2.03 -21.57
CA SER A 271 13.09 2.12 -22.39
C SER A 271 12.56 0.71 -22.59
N SER A 272 11.49 0.34 -21.90
CA SER A 272 10.75 -0.88 -22.25
C SER A 272 9.84 -0.58 -23.44
N ASP A 273 9.73 -1.52 -24.38
CA ASP A 273 8.68 -1.49 -25.41
C ASP A 273 7.25 -1.46 -24.81
N HIS A 274 7.14 -1.81 -23.52
CA HIS A 274 5.91 -1.88 -22.74
C HIS A 274 6.06 -1.11 -21.41
N PRO A 275 5.90 0.24 -21.40
CA PRO A 275 6.09 1.05 -20.18
C PRO A 275 5.07 0.75 -19.07
N ASP A 276 3.97 0.08 -19.41
CA ASP A 276 2.97 -0.33 -18.45
C ASP A 276 3.04 -1.84 -18.22
N ARG A 277 2.66 -2.26 -17.01
CA ARG A 277 2.49 -3.65 -16.61
C ARG A 277 1.04 -3.94 -16.29
N MET A 278 0.61 -5.16 -16.61
CA MET A 278 -0.67 -5.69 -16.15
C MET A 278 -0.44 -6.41 -14.81
N ALA A 279 -1.27 -6.09 -13.82
CA ALA A 279 -1.31 -6.77 -12.54
C ALA A 279 -2.63 -7.53 -12.39
N THR A 280 -2.57 -8.75 -11.88
CA THR A 280 -3.74 -9.54 -11.49
C THR A 280 -3.49 -10.16 -10.13
N ALA A 281 -4.50 -10.19 -9.27
CA ALA A 281 -4.31 -10.67 -7.93
C ALA A 281 -5.60 -11.18 -7.28
N ILE A 282 -5.45 -12.05 -6.30
CA ILE A 282 -6.54 -12.53 -5.45
C ILE A 282 -6.09 -12.56 -4.00
N VAL A 283 -6.97 -12.15 -3.09
CA VAL A 283 -6.79 -12.28 -1.65
C VAL A 283 -8.06 -12.86 -1.03
N GLY A 284 -7.87 -13.82 -0.12
CA GLY A 284 -8.94 -14.41 0.67
C GLY A 284 -8.62 -14.34 2.15
N SER A 285 -9.63 -14.10 2.98
CA SER A 285 -9.53 -14.21 4.44
C SER A 285 -10.64 -15.10 4.99
N PHE A 286 -10.32 -15.81 6.07
CA PHE A 286 -11.19 -16.71 6.80
C PHE A 286 -11.14 -16.40 8.29
N VAL A 287 -12.31 -16.20 8.88
CA VAL A 287 -12.52 -15.99 10.32
C VAL A 287 -13.24 -17.22 10.86
N PRO A 288 -12.54 -18.14 11.56
CA PRO A 288 -13.16 -19.34 12.11
C PRO A 288 -14.19 -19.00 13.18
N ARG A 289 -15.27 -19.79 13.27
CA ARG A 289 -16.30 -19.58 14.31
C ARG A 289 -15.88 -20.03 15.72
N TRP A 290 -14.81 -20.81 15.84
CA TRP A 290 -14.35 -21.42 17.10
C TRP A 290 -13.21 -20.64 17.78
N ILE A 291 -12.65 -19.62 17.14
CA ILE A 291 -11.63 -18.74 17.72
C ILE A 291 -12.03 -17.30 17.41
N ASP A 292 -12.59 -16.62 18.41
CA ASP A 292 -12.98 -15.22 18.27
C ASP A 292 -11.77 -14.34 17.97
N GLY A 293 -11.95 -13.43 17.00
CA GLY A 293 -10.95 -12.44 16.61
C GLY A 293 -9.77 -12.98 15.81
N LEU A 294 -9.73 -14.28 15.51
CA LEU A 294 -8.73 -14.86 14.61
C LEU A 294 -9.13 -14.64 13.15
N GLU A 295 -8.18 -14.21 12.35
CA GLU A 295 -8.26 -14.01 10.92
C GLU A 295 -7.05 -14.70 10.30
N ILE A 296 -7.27 -15.57 9.31
CA ILE A 296 -6.21 -16.22 8.53
C ILE A 296 -6.50 -15.91 7.08
N GLY A 297 -5.48 -15.62 6.30
CA GLY A 297 -5.67 -15.37 4.87
C GLY A 297 -4.46 -15.70 4.04
N ALA A 298 -4.68 -15.62 2.73
CA ALA A 298 -3.66 -15.81 1.74
C ALA A 298 -3.94 -14.91 0.55
N MET A 299 -2.88 -14.48 -0.13
CA MET A 299 -2.98 -13.77 -1.39
C MET A 299 -1.99 -14.30 -2.41
N LYS A 300 -2.35 -14.13 -3.68
CA LYS A 300 -1.48 -14.34 -4.83
C LYS A 300 -1.55 -13.10 -5.71
N TRP A 301 -0.39 -12.65 -6.14
CA TRP A 301 -0.18 -11.50 -7.00
C TRP A 301 0.64 -11.92 -8.20
N THR A 302 0.29 -11.39 -9.36
CA THR A 302 0.96 -11.69 -10.62
C THR A 302 1.06 -10.42 -11.43
N GLU A 303 2.27 -10.05 -11.84
CA GLU A 303 2.54 -8.92 -12.73
C GLU A 303 3.22 -9.39 -14.01
N MET A 304 2.88 -8.76 -15.12
CA MET A 304 3.44 -9.09 -16.43
C MET A 304 3.48 -7.85 -17.32
N TRP A 305 4.22 -7.92 -18.41
CA TRP A 305 4.20 -6.89 -19.44
C TRP A 305 2.78 -6.65 -19.97
N MET A 306 2.39 -5.38 -20.14
CA MET A 306 1.06 -5.06 -20.63
C MET A 306 0.85 -5.63 -22.05
N PRO A 307 -0.10 -6.57 -22.24
CA PRO A 307 -0.33 -7.18 -23.54
C PRO A 307 -1.10 -6.24 -24.46
N LYS A 308 -0.97 -6.43 -25.79
CA LYS A 308 -1.75 -5.69 -26.78
C LYS A 308 -3.26 -5.94 -26.65
N SER A 309 -3.63 -7.13 -26.22
CA SER A 309 -5.00 -7.54 -25.92
C SER A 309 -5.01 -8.38 -24.65
N VAL A 310 -5.92 -8.05 -23.73
CA VAL A 310 -6.11 -8.80 -22.49
C VAL A 310 -6.91 -10.07 -22.77
N THR A 311 -6.36 -11.22 -22.38
CA THR A 311 -7.01 -12.53 -22.54
C THR A 311 -7.48 -13.09 -21.20
N TRP A 312 -8.41 -14.05 -21.25
CA TRP A 312 -8.82 -14.77 -20.04
C TRP A 312 -7.67 -15.55 -19.39
N SER A 313 -6.73 -16.08 -20.18
CA SER A 313 -5.56 -16.79 -19.63
C SER A 313 -4.69 -15.89 -18.76
N GLN A 314 -4.58 -14.61 -19.10
CA GLN A 314 -3.85 -13.60 -18.30
C GLN A 314 -4.64 -13.16 -17.06
N LEU A 315 -5.96 -12.98 -17.19
CA LEU A 315 -6.83 -12.62 -16.05
C LEU A 315 -6.93 -13.75 -15.01
N SER A 316 -6.84 -15.01 -15.45
CA SER A 316 -6.98 -16.17 -14.58
C SER A 316 -5.68 -16.62 -13.89
N ARG A 317 -4.55 -15.94 -14.13
CA ARG A 317 -3.25 -16.32 -13.56
C ARG A 317 -3.23 -16.48 -12.03
N PRO A 318 -3.91 -15.65 -11.23
CA PRO A 318 -3.96 -15.83 -9.78
C PRO A 318 -4.65 -17.12 -9.33
N PHE A 319 -5.41 -17.80 -10.21
CA PHE A 319 -6.11 -19.06 -9.91
C PHE A 319 -5.32 -20.30 -10.34
N VAL A 320 -4.25 -20.14 -11.12
CA VAL A 320 -3.44 -21.23 -11.69
C VAL A 320 -2.18 -21.43 -10.84
N GLY A 321 -1.67 -22.65 -10.69
CA GLY A 321 -0.39 -22.91 -10.03
C GLY A 321 -0.41 -22.87 -8.49
N GLY A 322 -1.42 -23.49 -7.87
CA GLY A 322 -1.48 -23.69 -6.40
C GLY A 322 -0.57 -24.82 -5.89
N PHE A 323 -0.72 -25.23 -4.62
CA PHE A 323 0.08 -26.29 -3.97
C PHE A 323 0.02 -27.69 -4.61
N ASN A 324 -0.77 -27.88 -5.66
CA ASN A 324 -1.03 -29.18 -6.24
C ASN A 324 -0.77 -29.16 -7.75
N ARG A 325 0.28 -29.87 -8.20
CA ARG A 325 0.57 -30.17 -9.61
C ARG A 325 -0.56 -30.94 -10.32
N ASN A 326 -1.54 -31.43 -9.58
CA ASN A 326 -2.60 -32.30 -10.09
C ASN A 326 -3.78 -31.58 -10.78
N PHE A 327 -3.78 -30.25 -10.88
CA PHE A 327 -4.74 -29.54 -11.73
C PHE A 327 -4.29 -29.51 -13.19
N GLY A 328 -4.03 -30.69 -13.78
CA GLY A 328 -3.93 -30.94 -15.23
C GLY A 328 -3.14 -29.94 -16.08
N THR A 329 -2.22 -29.18 -15.49
CA THR A 329 -1.53 -28.06 -16.14
C THR A 329 -0.10 -28.50 -16.36
N ASP A 330 0.28 -28.62 -17.64
CA ASP A 330 1.67 -28.84 -18.03
C ASP A 330 2.60 -27.86 -17.30
N ALA A 331 3.77 -28.32 -16.88
CA ALA A 331 4.76 -27.49 -16.19
C ALA A 331 5.08 -26.17 -16.94
N ALA A 332 4.92 -26.17 -18.27
CA ALA A 332 5.07 -25.00 -19.15
C ALA A 332 4.00 -23.91 -18.94
N ASN A 333 2.85 -24.23 -18.33
CA ASN A 333 1.77 -23.27 -18.04
C ASN A 333 1.85 -22.69 -16.63
N ILE A 334 2.76 -23.17 -15.78
CA ILE A 334 2.92 -22.69 -14.40
C ILE A 334 3.87 -21.48 -14.37
N ASN A 335 5.02 -21.58 -15.04
CA ASN A 335 6.02 -20.51 -15.14
C ASN A 335 6.02 -19.95 -16.56
N ILE A 336 5.47 -18.74 -16.74
CA ILE A 336 5.36 -18.06 -18.03
C ILE A 336 6.48 -17.01 -18.13
N PRO A 337 7.30 -17.01 -19.20
CA PRO A 337 8.27 -15.95 -19.43
C PRO A 337 7.60 -14.57 -19.49
N GLY A 338 8.18 -13.59 -18.79
CA GLY A 338 7.69 -12.22 -18.72
C GLY A 338 6.61 -12.01 -17.66
N GLU A 339 6.43 -12.97 -16.75
CA GLU A 339 5.52 -12.91 -15.61
C GLU A 339 6.31 -13.03 -14.30
N ASN A 340 6.04 -12.13 -13.35
CA ASN A 340 6.50 -12.25 -11.97
C ASN A 340 5.33 -12.61 -11.05
N GLY A 341 5.54 -13.60 -10.20
CA GLY A 341 4.53 -14.18 -9.33
C GLY A 341 4.93 -14.13 -7.86
N MET A 342 4.05 -13.58 -7.04
CA MET A 342 4.22 -13.40 -5.60
C MET A 342 3.06 -14.03 -4.84
N ALA A 343 3.32 -14.55 -3.65
CA ALA A 343 2.26 -15.03 -2.76
C ALA A 343 2.57 -14.72 -1.30
N SER A 344 1.53 -14.56 -0.48
CA SER A 344 1.70 -14.49 0.97
C SER A 344 0.59 -15.22 1.71
N VAL A 345 0.93 -15.69 2.91
CA VAL A 345 -0.02 -16.19 3.90
C VAL A 345 0.12 -15.36 5.16
N PHE A 346 -1.00 -15.07 5.81
CA PHE A 346 -1.00 -14.20 6.96
C PHE A 346 -2.00 -14.64 8.01
N PHE A 347 -1.77 -14.19 9.23
CA PHE A 347 -2.73 -14.29 10.32
C PHE A 347 -2.78 -12.99 11.11
N ARG A 348 -3.92 -12.77 11.75
CA ARG A 348 -4.15 -11.70 12.70
C ARG A 348 -5.07 -12.20 13.77
N TRP A 349 -4.70 -12.03 15.03
CA TRP A 349 -5.52 -12.41 16.16
C TRP A 349 -5.71 -11.24 17.10
N VAL A 350 -6.96 -10.81 17.25
CA VAL A 350 -7.36 -9.72 18.15
C VAL A 350 -8.05 -10.32 19.37
N ALA A 351 -7.59 -9.94 20.55
CA ALA A 351 -8.20 -10.29 21.83
C ALA A 351 -8.65 -9.01 22.54
N PRO A 352 -9.87 -8.50 22.29
CA PRO A 352 -10.32 -7.21 22.84
C PRO A 352 -10.33 -7.17 24.37
N LYS A 353 -10.67 -8.31 25.00
CA LYS A 353 -10.63 -8.48 26.47
C LYS A 353 -9.24 -8.24 27.05
N ALA A 354 -8.20 -8.67 26.32
CA ALA A 354 -6.81 -8.41 26.69
C ALA A 354 -6.34 -7.02 26.22
N GLY A 355 -7.05 -6.35 25.30
CA GLY A 355 -6.57 -5.14 24.66
C GLY A 355 -5.38 -5.41 23.73
N ALA A 356 -5.25 -6.62 23.19
CA ALA A 356 -4.07 -7.06 22.47
C ALA A 356 -4.39 -7.53 21.05
N GLU A 357 -3.43 -7.36 20.15
CA GLU A 357 -3.41 -7.93 18.81
C GLU A 357 -2.02 -8.49 18.53
N ILE A 358 -1.97 -9.67 17.91
CA ILE A 358 -0.77 -10.24 17.31
C ILE A 358 -1.06 -10.54 15.85
N PHE A 359 -0.07 -10.36 14.98
CA PHE A 359 -0.23 -10.63 13.56
C PHE A 359 1.10 -11.00 12.93
N GLY A 360 1.02 -11.66 11.77
CA GLY A 360 2.18 -12.00 10.99
C GLY A 360 1.83 -12.27 9.54
N GLU A 361 2.84 -12.15 8.69
CA GLU A 361 2.76 -12.42 7.26
C GLU A 361 4.06 -13.10 6.80
N ILE A 362 3.92 -14.16 6.02
CA ILE A 362 5.02 -14.78 5.29
C ILE A 362 4.74 -14.60 3.81
N TYR A 363 5.61 -13.84 3.17
CA TYR A 363 5.63 -13.57 1.74
C TYR A 363 6.66 -14.46 1.07
N ARG A 364 6.41 -14.85 -0.18
CA ARG A 364 7.38 -15.53 -1.04
C ARG A 364 7.34 -15.00 -2.47
N GLU A 365 8.53 -14.91 -3.06
CA GLU A 365 8.73 -14.81 -4.51
C GLU A 365 8.77 -16.22 -5.13
N ASP A 366 8.25 -16.33 -6.36
CA ASP A 366 8.25 -17.57 -7.15
C ASP A 366 7.48 -18.75 -6.51
N TYR A 367 7.24 -19.79 -7.31
CA TYR A 367 6.56 -21.00 -6.87
C TYR A 367 7.46 -21.83 -5.95
N ALA A 368 6.94 -22.21 -4.78
CA ALA A 368 7.63 -23.03 -3.79
C ALA A 368 7.84 -24.50 -4.23
N GLY A 369 7.30 -24.91 -5.38
CA GLY A 369 7.29 -26.30 -5.81
C GLY A 369 6.26 -27.12 -5.04
N ASP A 370 6.63 -28.34 -4.65
CA ASP A 370 5.76 -29.24 -3.90
C ASP A 370 5.78 -28.93 -2.38
N PHE A 371 4.74 -29.34 -1.65
CA PHE A 371 4.60 -29.10 -0.21
C PHE A 371 5.81 -29.58 0.63
N ARG A 372 6.48 -30.65 0.20
CA ARG A 372 7.72 -31.14 0.83
C ARG A 372 8.84 -30.11 0.76
N THR A 373 8.99 -29.41 -0.37
CA THR A 373 10.01 -28.37 -0.55
C THR A 373 9.68 -27.15 0.32
N LEU A 374 8.41 -26.76 0.37
CA LEU A 374 7.95 -25.69 1.26
C LEU A 374 8.24 -25.98 2.73
N LEU A 375 7.98 -27.21 3.20
CA LEU A 375 8.29 -27.62 4.57
C LEU A 375 9.79 -27.74 4.84
N GLY A 376 10.56 -28.20 3.85
CA GLY A 376 12.01 -28.36 3.97
C GLY A 376 12.77 -27.02 3.95
N LYS A 377 12.22 -26.00 3.27
CA LYS A 377 12.81 -24.67 3.10
C LYS A 377 11.72 -23.58 3.13
N PRO A 378 11.14 -23.32 4.32
CA PRO A 378 10.11 -22.30 4.46
C PRO A 378 10.64 -20.89 4.22
N ASP A 379 11.95 -20.67 4.38
CA ASP A 379 12.67 -19.41 4.25
C ASP A 379 13.16 -19.10 2.82
N ASP A 380 13.15 -20.06 1.90
CA ASP A 380 13.59 -19.88 0.51
C ASP A 380 12.74 -18.82 -0.22
N LEU A 381 13.37 -17.73 -0.68
CA LEU A 381 12.70 -16.58 -1.32
C LEU A 381 11.60 -15.95 -0.47
N ALA A 382 11.70 -16.08 0.86
CA ALA A 382 10.68 -15.63 1.78
C ALA A 382 11.05 -14.32 2.48
N SER A 383 10.05 -13.51 2.78
CA SER A 383 10.15 -12.44 3.78
C SER A 383 9.09 -12.62 4.85
N ILE A 384 9.44 -12.36 6.09
CA ILE A 384 8.58 -12.61 7.24
C ILE A 384 8.38 -11.30 8.00
N MET A 385 7.14 -11.02 8.37
CA MET A 385 6.79 -9.91 9.25
C MET A 385 5.98 -10.43 10.44
N LEU A 386 6.29 -9.93 11.63
CA LEU A 386 5.57 -10.18 12.87
C LEU A 386 5.30 -8.86 13.57
N GLY A 387 4.10 -8.70 14.13
CA GLY A 387 3.73 -7.52 14.87
C GLY A 387 2.84 -7.80 16.06
N VAL A 388 2.96 -6.92 17.06
CA VAL A 388 2.12 -6.93 18.27
C VAL A 388 1.63 -5.52 18.54
N GLN A 389 0.43 -5.42 19.08
CA GLN A 389 -0.12 -4.16 19.54
C GLN A 389 -0.90 -4.35 20.85
N TYR A 390 -0.74 -3.41 21.78
CA TYR A 390 -1.36 -3.45 23.10
C TYR A 390 -1.97 -2.09 23.47
N ALA A 391 -3.27 -2.06 23.75
CA ALA A 391 -4.02 -0.89 24.20
C ALA A 391 -4.12 -0.89 25.75
N MET A 392 -3.25 -0.11 26.39
CA MET A 392 -3.02 -0.12 27.85
C MET A 392 -4.01 0.73 28.66
N VAL A 393 -4.19 1.99 28.26
CA VAL A 393 -5.02 2.96 28.98
C VAL A 393 -6.24 3.21 28.12
N LYS A 394 -7.42 2.97 28.67
CA LYS A 394 -8.71 3.11 27.99
C LYS A 394 -9.63 3.95 28.87
N THR A 395 -9.48 5.27 28.81
CA THR A 395 -10.45 6.21 29.41
C THR A 395 -11.15 6.98 28.29
N PRO A 396 -12.31 7.59 28.57
CA PRO A 396 -12.97 8.47 27.61
C PRO A 396 -12.05 9.56 27.04
N GLU A 397 -11.11 10.11 27.83
CA GLU A 397 -10.20 11.15 27.34
C GLU A 397 -8.82 10.65 26.89
N ARG A 398 -8.42 9.41 27.23
CA ARG A 398 -7.06 8.91 26.94
C ARG A 398 -7.03 7.47 26.45
N LEU A 399 -6.36 7.28 25.31
CA LEU A 399 -6.01 5.98 24.75
C LEU A 399 -4.50 5.88 24.57
N ARG A 400 -3.85 4.90 25.22
CA ARG A 400 -2.40 4.65 25.04
C ARG A 400 -2.16 3.29 24.40
N VAL A 401 -1.35 3.28 23.35
CA VAL A 401 -1.05 2.09 22.55
C VAL A 401 0.46 1.89 22.47
N MET A 402 0.92 0.67 22.73
CA MET A 402 2.25 0.20 22.35
C MET A 402 2.14 -0.67 21.10
N ARG A 403 3.11 -0.53 20.21
CA ARG A 403 3.23 -1.34 19.00
C ARG A 403 4.68 -1.73 18.80
N ALA A 404 4.91 -2.97 18.38
CA ALA A 404 6.17 -3.42 17.82
C ALA A 404 5.88 -4.19 16.53
N GLU A 405 6.66 -3.94 15.48
CA GLU A 405 6.60 -4.67 14.23
C GLU A 405 8.02 -4.95 13.77
N VAL A 406 8.31 -6.20 13.46
CA VAL A 406 9.62 -6.68 12.99
C VAL A 406 9.41 -7.30 11.63
N VAL A 407 10.26 -6.95 10.69
CA VAL A 407 10.29 -7.52 9.35
C VAL A 407 11.69 -8.05 9.05
N ASN A 408 11.75 -9.24 8.47
CA ASN A 408 12.96 -9.85 7.96
C ASN A 408 12.78 -10.13 6.47
N GLY A 409 13.50 -9.36 5.64
CA GLY A 409 13.65 -9.59 4.21
C GLY A 409 15.09 -9.94 3.83
N GLN A 410 15.82 -10.61 4.72
CA GLN A 410 17.16 -11.12 4.40
C GLN A 410 17.06 -12.28 3.43
N LEU A 411 17.90 -12.23 2.40
CA LEU A 411 18.10 -13.33 1.46
C LEU A 411 18.46 -14.58 2.25
N ALA A 412 17.68 -15.65 2.10
CA ALA A 412 17.98 -16.89 2.78
C ALA A 412 19.28 -17.47 2.24
N HIS A 413 20.12 -18.00 3.13
CA HIS A 413 21.36 -18.68 2.75
C HIS A 413 21.12 -19.84 1.76
N GLN A 414 19.92 -20.43 1.78
CA GLN A 414 19.46 -21.48 0.87
C GLN A 414 19.30 -21.02 -0.59
N GLU A 415 19.15 -19.72 -0.84
CA GLU A 415 19.00 -19.16 -2.19
C GLU A 415 20.32 -19.15 -2.97
N ARG A 416 21.46 -19.25 -2.28
CA ARG A 416 22.79 -19.25 -2.90
C ARG A 416 23.05 -20.61 -3.56
N GLY A 417 22.89 -20.67 -4.87
CA GLY A 417 23.48 -21.73 -5.72
C GLY A 417 22.63 -22.95 -6.06
N GLN A 418 21.29 -22.92 -5.88
CA GLN A 418 20.46 -24.12 -6.11
C GLN A 418 19.45 -24.07 -7.28
N ARG A 419 19.19 -22.91 -7.91
CA ARG A 419 18.25 -22.78 -9.04
C ARG A 419 18.89 -22.31 -10.36
N GLY A 420 20.22 -22.39 -10.48
CA GLY A 420 20.94 -21.91 -11.67
C GLY A 420 21.15 -20.40 -11.72
N PHE A 421 20.63 -19.64 -10.75
CA PHE A 421 21.00 -18.24 -10.54
C PHE A 421 22.43 -18.15 -10.02
N SER A 422 23.24 -17.28 -10.62
CA SER A 422 24.60 -16.97 -10.17
C SER A 422 24.64 -16.06 -8.94
N ALA A 423 23.52 -15.41 -8.61
CA ALA A 423 23.32 -14.57 -7.42
C ALA A 423 21.87 -14.68 -6.93
N SER A 424 21.64 -14.57 -5.60
CA SER A 424 20.30 -14.48 -5.02
C SER A 424 19.59 -13.19 -5.46
N GLU A 425 18.32 -13.28 -5.84
CA GLU A 425 17.49 -12.13 -6.21
C GLU A 425 16.72 -11.61 -4.98
N PRO A 426 16.91 -10.34 -4.58
CA PRO A 426 16.11 -9.72 -3.52
C PRO A 426 14.61 -9.67 -3.81
N PRO A 427 13.78 -9.57 -2.76
CA PRO A 427 12.35 -9.31 -2.90
C PRO A 427 12.08 -8.13 -3.85
N TYR A 428 11.01 -8.25 -4.64
CA TYR A 428 10.50 -7.25 -5.59
C TYR A 428 11.31 -7.06 -6.86
N LEU A 429 12.35 -7.84 -7.08
CA LEU A 429 13.12 -7.82 -8.31
C LEU A 429 12.72 -8.97 -9.22
N HIS A 430 12.85 -8.76 -10.52
CA HIS A 430 12.64 -9.79 -11.50
C HIS A 430 13.45 -9.50 -12.77
N THR A 431 14.07 -10.53 -13.35
CA THR A 431 14.99 -10.37 -14.49
C THR A 431 14.30 -9.93 -15.79
N GLN A 432 13.08 -10.42 -16.04
CA GLN A 432 12.33 -10.09 -17.25
C GLN A 432 11.43 -8.87 -17.05
N VAL A 433 10.59 -8.83 -16.01
CA VAL A 433 9.84 -7.66 -15.57
C VAL A 433 10.75 -6.70 -14.79
N SER A 434 11.67 -6.04 -15.49
CA SER A 434 12.80 -5.34 -14.88
C SER A 434 12.44 -4.08 -14.10
N GLN A 435 11.21 -3.58 -14.18
CA GLN A 435 10.77 -2.48 -13.32
C GLN A 435 10.55 -2.93 -11.86
N GLY A 436 10.46 -4.24 -11.61
CA GLY A 436 10.16 -4.82 -10.31
C GLY A 436 8.78 -4.44 -9.77
N HIS A 437 8.55 -4.79 -8.50
CA HIS A 437 7.28 -4.58 -7.80
C HIS A 437 7.11 -3.11 -7.35
N THR A 438 6.96 -2.25 -8.35
CA THR A 438 6.95 -0.79 -8.23
C THR A 438 5.74 -0.17 -8.94
N LEU A 439 5.44 1.08 -8.59
CA LEU A 439 4.47 1.91 -9.27
C LEU A 439 5.06 3.31 -9.42
N ARG A 440 5.33 3.71 -10.67
CA ARG A 440 5.81 5.04 -11.03
C ARG A 440 7.01 5.50 -10.19
N GLY A 441 8.01 4.63 -10.00
CA GLY A 441 9.24 4.96 -9.28
C GLY A 441 9.18 4.76 -7.76
N GLN A 442 8.11 4.14 -7.24
CA GLN A 442 7.90 3.89 -5.81
C GLN A 442 7.54 2.42 -5.58
N LEU A 443 7.87 1.88 -4.41
CA LEU A 443 7.57 0.47 -4.08
C LEU A 443 6.08 0.28 -3.83
N LEU A 444 5.53 -0.85 -4.29
CA LEU A 444 4.17 -1.29 -3.95
C LEU A 444 4.13 -2.04 -2.61
N GLY A 445 5.19 -2.77 -2.28
CA GLY A 445 5.33 -3.50 -1.01
C GLY A 445 6.03 -2.69 0.09
N ALA A 446 6.55 -3.41 1.08
CA ALA A 446 7.26 -2.86 2.23
C ALA A 446 8.63 -2.27 1.82
N ASP A 447 8.88 -1.02 2.16
CA ASP A 447 10.10 -0.31 1.78
C ASP A 447 11.39 -0.93 2.37
N ARG A 448 11.32 -1.52 3.57
CA ARG A 448 12.50 -2.00 4.32
C ARG A 448 13.02 -3.38 3.94
N ILE A 449 12.35 -4.13 3.05
CA ILE A 449 12.83 -5.48 2.68
C ILE A 449 13.75 -5.50 1.45
N VAL A 450 13.69 -4.49 0.58
CA VAL A 450 14.57 -4.38 -0.61
C VAL A 450 15.97 -3.91 -0.26
N PHE A 451 16.11 -3.11 0.81
CA PHE A 451 17.33 -2.37 1.11
C PHE A 451 18.30 -3.07 2.06
N ASN A 452 18.32 -4.40 2.11
CA ASN A 452 19.16 -5.12 3.07
C ASN A 452 20.66 -4.78 2.89
N CYS A 453 21.24 -4.07 3.87
CA CYS A 453 22.64 -3.63 3.88
C CYS A 453 23.54 -4.84 4.17
N HIS A 454 24.21 -5.41 3.17
CA HIS A 454 25.31 -6.36 3.42
C HIS A 454 26.66 -5.68 3.70
N HIS A 455 26.75 -4.36 3.52
CA HIS A 455 27.95 -3.57 3.83
C HIS A 455 27.66 -2.37 4.77
N PRO A 456 28.36 -2.25 5.92
CA PRO A 456 28.16 -1.18 6.89
C PRO A 456 28.42 0.25 6.34
N SER A 457 29.28 0.39 5.34
CA SER A 457 29.72 1.70 4.82
C SER A 457 28.63 2.48 4.06
N ALA A 458 27.66 1.79 3.45
CA ALA A 458 26.51 2.43 2.80
C ALA A 458 25.41 2.84 3.79
N CYS A 459 25.43 2.26 4.99
CA CYS A 459 24.50 2.56 6.07
C CYS A 459 24.99 3.71 6.99
N LEU A 460 26.27 4.12 6.91
CA LEU A 460 26.86 5.20 7.73
C LEU A 460 26.31 6.61 7.45
N ALA A 461 25.60 6.84 6.33
CA ALA A 461 24.91 8.10 6.10
C ALA A 461 23.63 8.26 6.97
N LYS A 462 23.22 7.24 7.73
CA LYS A 462 22.02 7.27 8.58
C LYS A 462 22.27 7.10 10.09
N SER A 463 23.50 6.88 10.56
CA SER A 463 23.79 6.75 12.00
C SER A 463 24.72 7.82 12.59
N GLN A 464 25.23 8.78 11.80
CA GLN A 464 25.97 9.93 12.33
C GLN A 464 25.03 11.10 12.62
N ALA A 465 24.11 10.88 13.55
CA ALA A 465 23.40 11.93 14.27
C ALA A 465 23.41 11.59 15.75
N HIS A 466 24.61 11.57 16.34
CA HIS A 466 24.79 11.78 17.77
C HIS A 466 25.18 13.25 17.98
N PRO A 467 24.60 13.95 18.97
CA PRO A 467 25.12 15.25 19.37
C PRO A 467 26.44 14.99 20.10
N ASP A 468 27.56 15.46 19.52
CA ASP A 468 28.78 15.64 20.30
C ASP A 468 28.44 16.61 21.43
N GLY A 469 28.33 16.05 22.63
CA GLY A 469 28.37 16.79 23.87
C GLY A 469 29.75 17.41 23.99
N GLY A 470 29.84 18.71 23.70
CA GLY A 470 30.97 19.52 24.13
C GLY A 470 30.98 19.60 25.65
N VAL A 471 32.00 19.03 26.27
CA VAL A 471 32.43 19.38 27.62
C VAL A 471 33.72 20.19 27.51
N ALA A 472 33.59 21.44 27.96
CA ALA A 472 34.58 22.41 28.40
C ALA A 472 36.09 22.12 28.26
N ALA A 473 36.78 23.03 27.57
CA ALA A 473 37.81 23.90 28.14
C ALA A 473 37.91 25.19 27.30
#